data_AF-A0A957PH67-F1
#
_entry.id   AF-A0A957PH67-F1
#
_cell.length_a   1.000
_cell.length_b   1.000
_cell.length_c   1.000
_cell.angle_alpha   90.00
_cell.angle_beta   90.00
_cell.angle_gamma   90.00
#
_symmetry.space_group_name_H-M   'P 1'
#
loop_
_entity.id
_entity.type
_entity.pdbx_description
1 polymer ?
#
loop_
_entity_poly.entity_id
_entity_poly.type
_entity_poly.pdbx_seq_one_letter_code
_entity_poly.pdbx_strand_id
1 'polypeptide(L)' 'MQEIATLIQRATAERTARNAKQTAFAEIVQRFQDLAFGCAYAVLGDFHLAEDAAQEAFLSAW' A
#
# COMPACT_ATOMS: atom_id res chain seq x y z
N MET A 1 0.32 -16.90 2.47
CA MET A 1 0.24 -15.43 2.63
C MET A 1 1.35 -15.03 3.60
N GLN A 2 2.27 -14.13 3.24
CA GLN A 2 3.38 -13.75 4.14
C GLN A 2 2.90 -12.92 5.35
N GLU A 3 3.64 -12.85 6.44
CA GLU A 3 3.31 -11.90 7.52
C GLU A 3 3.56 -10.46 7.06
N ILE A 4 2.77 -9.50 7.57
CA ILE A 4 2.91 -8.10 7.19
C ILE A 4 4.28 -7.53 7.59
N ALA A 5 4.79 -7.91 8.77
CA ALA A 5 6.12 -7.51 9.23
C ALA A 5 7.22 -7.93 8.24
N THR A 6 7.11 -9.15 7.70
CA THR A 6 8.04 -9.67 6.68
C THR A 6 7.95 -8.90 5.38
N LEU A 7 6.75 -8.53 4.94
CA LEU A 7 6.57 -7.71 3.73
C LEU A 7 7.17 -6.32 3.89
N ILE A 8 6.95 -5.68 5.04
CA ILE A 8 7.52 -4.37 5.37
C ILE A 8 9.05 -4.46 5.37
N GLN A 9 9.62 -5.47 6.02
CA GLN A 9 11.08 -5.68 6.06
C GLN A 9 11.65 -5.84 4.65
N ARG A 10 10.98 -6.59 3.77
CA ARG A 10 11.44 -6.79 2.38
C ARG A 10 11.30 -5.53 1.53
N ALA A 11 10.24 -4.75 1.73
CA ALA A 11 10.01 -3.51 1.00
C ALA A 11 11.05 -2.43 1.38
N THR A 12 11.47 -2.37 2.64
CA THR A 12 12.40 -1.34 3.15
C THR A 12 13.88 -1.75 3.16
N ALA A 13 14.20 -3.04 2.99
CA ALA A 13 15.56 -3.55 3.06
C ALA A 13 16.53 -2.86 2.09
N GLU A 14 17.61 -2.26 2.60
CA GLU A 14 18.56 -1.48 1.78
C GLU A 14 19.19 -2.29 0.64
N ARG A 15 19.58 -3.54 0.89
CA ARG A 15 20.37 -4.39 -0.03
C ARG A 15 19.55 -5.35 -0.89
N THR A 16 18.24 -5.17 -0.98
CA THR A 16 17.37 -6.01 -1.81
C THR A 16 17.20 -5.44 -3.21
N ALA A 17 17.13 -6.31 -4.23
CA ALA A 17 16.86 -5.90 -5.60
C ALA A 17 15.55 -5.11 -5.69
N ARG A 18 15.52 -4.04 -6.49
CA ARG A 18 14.35 -3.15 -6.65
C ARG A 18 13.06 -3.92 -6.94
N ASN A 19 13.14 -4.92 -7.82
CA ASN A 19 11.98 -5.73 -8.21
C ASN A 19 11.42 -6.51 -7.01
N ALA A 20 12.28 -7.07 -6.15
CA ALA A 20 11.84 -7.77 -4.95
C ALA A 20 11.20 -6.85 -3.90
N LYS A 21 11.66 -5.60 -3.79
CA LYS A 21 11.00 -4.58 -2.96
C LYS A 21 9.61 -4.23 -3.52
N GLN A 22 9.51 -4.04 -4.84
CA GLN A 22 8.24 -3.75 -5.53
C GLN A 22 7.24 -4.90 -5.39
N THR A 23 7.68 -6.16 -5.49
CA THR A 23 6.80 -7.32 -5.25
C THR A 23 6.27 -7.33 -3.82
N ALA A 24 7.14 -7.08 -2.82
CA ALA A 24 6.70 -7.03 -1.43
C ALA A 24 5.70 -5.89 -1.19
N PHE A 25 5.97 -4.71 -1.75
CA PHE A 25 5.08 -3.57 -1.66
C PHE A 25 3.74 -3.79 -2.37
N ALA A 26 3.74 -4.42 -3.55
CA ALA A 26 2.51 -4.80 -4.24
C ALA A 26 1.63 -5.74 -3.39
N GLU A 27 2.24 -6.67 -2.65
CA GLU A 27 1.51 -7.53 -1.72
C GLU A 27 0.97 -6.75 -0.50
N ILE A 28 1.61 -5.65 -0.09
CA ILE A 28 1.07 -4.73 0.92
C ILE A 28 -0.15 -4.01 0.33
N VAL A 29 -0.03 -3.39 -0.85
CA VAL A 29 -1.13 -2.68 -1.52
C VAL A 29 -2.35 -3.59 -1.66
N GLN A 30 -2.18 -4.81 -2.18
CA GLN A 30 -3.28 -5.76 -2.35
C GLN A 30 -4.04 -6.10 -1.06
N ARG A 31 -3.37 -6.05 0.10
CA ARG A 31 -4.00 -6.36 1.40
C ARG A 31 -4.72 -5.18 2.02
N PHE A 32 -4.27 -3.97 1.73
CA PHE A 32 -4.74 -2.76 2.41
C PHE A 32 -5.51 -1.81 1.50
N GLN A 33 -5.55 -2.03 0.19
CA GLN A 33 -6.21 -1.15 -0.77
C GLN A 33 -7.69 -0.92 -0.45
N ASP A 34 -8.43 -1.99 -0.10
CA ASP A 34 -9.86 -1.88 0.20
C ASP A 34 -10.10 -1.13 1.53
N LEU A 35 -9.21 -1.33 2.50
CA LEU A 35 -9.26 -0.60 3.78
C LEU A 35 -8.94 0.88 3.58
N ALA A 36 -7.86 1.19 2.86
CA ALA A 36 -7.45 2.57 2.58
C ALA A 36 -8.54 3.31 1.80
N PHE A 37 -9.10 2.68 0.77
CA PHE A 37 -10.22 3.22 0.00
C PHE A 37 -11.46 3.42 0.89
N GLY A 38 -11.85 2.42 1.69
CA GLY A 38 -13.00 2.52 2.59
C GLY A 38 -12.86 3.64 3.62
N CYS A 39 -11.66 3.82 4.20
CA CYS A 39 -11.36 4.93 5.10
C CYS A 39 -11.46 6.28 4.39
N ALA A 40 -10.87 6.42 3.20
CA ALA A 40 -10.92 7.64 2.41
C ALA A 40 -12.36 7.98 2.00
N TYR A 41 -13.13 6.98 1.55
CA TYR A 41 -14.52 7.14 1.15
C TYR A 41 -15.42 7.55 2.32
N ALA A 42 -15.21 6.98 3.52
CA ALA A 42 -15.96 7.37 4.72
C ALA A 42 -15.77 8.84 5.10
N VAL A 43 -14.64 9.45 4.73
CA VAL A 43 -14.33 10.87 5.01
C VAL A 43 -14.75 11.79 3.87
N LEU A 44 -14.48 11.40 2.62
CA LEU A 44 -14.64 12.26 1.45
C LEU A 44 -16.03 12.13 0.81
N GLY A 45 -16.69 10.97 0.93
CA GLY A 45 -17.99 10.69 0.33
C GLY A 45 -18.01 10.60 -1.20
N ASP A 46 -16.85 10.76 -1.85
CA ASP A 46 -16.68 10.74 -3.30
C ASP A 46 -15.75 9.60 -3.72
N PHE A 47 -16.17 8.84 -4.73
CA PHE A 47 -15.45 7.65 -5.19
C PHE A 47 -14.07 7.99 -5.76
N HIS A 48 -13.98 9.01 -6.61
CA HIS A 48 -12.74 9.37 -7.29
C HIS A 48 -11.76 10.04 -6.33
N LEU A 49 -12.24 10.93 -5.46
CA LEU A 49 -11.39 11.52 -4.42
C LEU A 49 -10.90 10.46 -3.42
N ALA A 50 -11.71 9.45 -3.10
CA ALA A 50 -11.30 8.35 -2.23
C ALA A 50 -10.27 7.44 -2.88
N GLU A 51 -10.43 7.15 -4.16
CA GLU A 51 -9.46 6.40 -4.96
C GLU A 51 -8.12 7.13 -5.02
N ASP A 52 -8.13 8.44 -5.33
CA ASP A 52 -6.93 9.27 -5.38
C ASP A 52 -6.24 9.34 -4.01
N ALA A 53 -7.00 9.61 -2.94
CA ALA A 53 -6.44 9.67 -1.57
C ALA A 53 -5.84 8.34 -1.12
N ALA A 54 -6.46 7.21 -1.47
CA ALA A 54 -5.92 5.88 -1.17
C ALA A 54 -4.62 5.62 -1.95
N GLN A 55 -4.56 6.00 -3.23
CA GLN A 55 -3.35 5.87 -4.04
C GLN A 55 -2.21 6.75 -3.49
N GLU A 56 -2.48 8.02 -3.17
CA GLU A 56 -1.51 8.95 -2.58
C GLU A 56 -0.94 8.45 -1.24
N ALA A 57 -1.78 7.79 -0.43
CA ALA A 57 -1.31 7.19 0.82
C ALA A 57 -0.28 6.07 0.59
N PHE A 58 -0.47 5.23 -0.43
CA PHE A 58 0.53 4.21 -0.79
C PHE A 58 1.77 4.82 -1.42
N LEU A 59 1.63 5.83 -2.29
CA LEU A 59 2.78 6.54 -2.87
C LEU A 59 3.63 7.21 -1.79
N SER A 60 3.00 7.78 -0.77
CA SER A 60 3.69 8.41 0.37
C SER A 60 4.43 7.41 1.25
N ALA A 61 4.00 6.15 1.27
CA ALA A 61 4.59 5.08 2.08
C ALA A 61 5.75 4.34 1.39
N TRP A 62 5.97 4.60 0.10
CA TRP A 62 6.97 3.94 -0.75
C TRP A 62 8.25 4.75 -0.90
#